data_AF-E2GAG0-F1
#
_entry.id   AF-E2GAG0-F1
#
_cell.length_a   1.000
_cell.length_b   1.000
_cell.length_c   1.000
_cell.angle_alpha   90.00
_cell.angle_beta   90.00
_cell.angle_gamma   90.00
#
_symmetry.space_group_name_H-M   'P 1'
#
loop_
_entity.id
_entity.type
_entity.pdbx_description
1 polymer ?
#
loop_
_entity_poly.entity_id
_entity_poly.type
_entity_poly.pdbx_seq_one_letter_code
_entity_poly.pdbx_strand_id
1 'polypeptide(L)'
;NSSFMERNFICRLRCLLDNSSGFLAMNFQGRLKFLHGQNKKGKDGATLSPQLALFAVATPLQPPSILEIRTKNFIFRTKHKLDFTPTGCDAKGKIVLGYTEAELCM
;
A
#
# COMPACT_ATOMS: atom_id res chain seq x y z
N ASN A 1 -9.95 22.63 3.36
CA ASN A 1 -10.75 21.80 4.30
C ASN A 1 -11.08 20.38 3.80
N SER A 2 -10.38 19.81 2.82
CA SER A 2 -10.77 18.52 2.18
C SER A 2 -9.93 17.30 2.62
N SER A 3 -8.68 17.50 3.04
CA SER A 3 -7.69 16.43 3.27
C SER A 3 -7.91 15.61 4.56
N PHE A 4 -8.55 16.18 5.58
CA PHE A 4 -8.75 15.51 6.87
C PHE A 4 -9.57 14.21 6.80
N MET A 5 -10.33 14.00 5.71
CA MET A 5 -11.13 12.80 5.49
C MET A 5 -10.43 11.74 4.64
N GLU A 6 -9.33 12.09 3.97
CA GLU A 6 -8.57 11.14 3.15
C GLU A 6 -7.82 10.15 4.04
N ARG A 7 -7.77 8.89 3.63
CA ARG A 7 -7.10 7.81 4.35
C ARG A 7 -6.21 7.08 3.36
N ASN A 8 -4.93 7.00 3.70
CA ASN A 8 -3.95 6.18 3.01
C ASN A 8 -3.13 5.46 4.07
N PHE A 9 -3.28 4.15 4.19
CA PHE A 9 -2.61 3.37 5.23
C PHE A 9 -2.42 1.92 4.81
N ILE A 10 -1.46 1.27 5.46
CA ILE A 10 -1.17 -0.14 5.26
C ILE A 10 -1.76 -0.94 6.41
N CYS A 11 -2.46 -2.03 6.10
CA CYS A 11 -2.97 -2.97 7.09
C CYS A 11 -2.72 -4.41 6.64
N ARG A 12 -2.54 -5.32 7.61
CA ARG A 12 -2.48 -6.76 7.35
C ARG A 12 -3.86 -7.36 7.53
N LEU A 13 -4.40 -7.97 6.48
CA LEU A 13 -5.66 -8.71 6.54
C LEU A 13 -5.41 -10.21 6.44
N ARG A 14 -6.28 -11.00 7.09
CA ARG A 14 -6.24 -12.47 6.97
C ARG A 14 -6.39 -12.84 5.50
N CYS A 15 -5.44 -13.61 4.98
CA CYS A 15 -5.45 -14.12 3.61
C CYS A 15 -5.37 -15.65 3.65
N LEU A 16 -6.44 -16.31 3.23
CA LEU A 16 -6.50 -17.78 3.18
C LEU A 16 -5.53 -18.38 2.14
N LEU A 17 -5.05 -17.57 1.20
CA LEU A 17 -4.08 -17.97 0.18
C LEU A 17 -2.61 -17.74 0.63
N ASP A 18 -2.39 -17.11 1.79
CA ASP A 18 -1.04 -16.91 2.32
C ASP A 18 -0.61 -18.14 3.14
N ASN A 19 0.36 -18.89 2.61
CA ASN A 19 0.90 -20.11 3.22
C ASN A 19 2.07 -19.84 4.18
N SER A 20 2.42 -18.58 4.41
CA SER A 20 3.47 -18.19 5.37
C SER A 20 2.86 -17.75 6.70
N SER A 21 2.42 -16.51 6.78
CA SER A 21 1.91 -15.89 8.03
C SER A 21 0.40 -16.04 8.21
N GLY A 22 -0.31 -16.33 7.12
CA GLY A 22 -1.76 -16.25 7.02
C GLY A 22 -2.29 -14.82 6.80
N PHE A 23 -1.43 -13.82 6.60
CA PHE A 23 -1.81 -12.43 6.43
C PHE A 23 -1.20 -11.81 5.18
N LEU A 24 -1.98 -10.98 4.49
CA LEU A 24 -1.54 -10.19 3.36
C LEU A 24 -1.50 -8.70 3.74
N ALA A 25 -0.36 -8.06 3.53
CA ALA A 25 -0.27 -6.61 3.62
C ALA A 25 -1.01 -5.97 2.44
N MET A 26 -1.90 -5.02 2.73
CA MET A 26 -2.68 -4.29 1.75
C MET A 26 -2.59 -2.80 2.01
N ASN A 27 -2.45 -2.02 0.94
CA ASN A 27 -2.61 -0.58 0.99
C ASN A 27 -4.08 -0.22 0.80
N PHE A 28 -4.61 0.59 1.71
CA PHE A 28 -5.96 1.13 1.66
C PHE A 28 -5.89 2.59 1.31
N GLN A 29 -6.43 2.97 0.15
CA GLN A 29 -6.55 4.36 -0.26
C GLN A 29 -8.02 4.72 -0.43
N GLY A 30 -8.46 5.76 0.27
CA GLY A 30 -9.87 6.11 0.29
C GLY A 30 -10.20 7.38 1.07
N ARG A 31 -11.47 7.50 1.45
CA ARG A 31 -12.00 8.67 2.15
C ARG A 31 -13.12 8.27 3.12
N LEU A 32 -13.18 8.94 4.26
CA LEU A 32 -14.32 8.88 5.16
C LEU A 32 -15.49 9.70 4.58
N LYS A 33 -16.66 9.07 4.47
CA LYS A 33 -17.92 9.72 4.05
C LYS A 33 -19.06 9.26 4.94
N PHE A 34 -20.11 10.08 5.06
CA PHE A 34 -21.31 9.67 5.77
C PHE A 34 -22.03 8.53 5.03
N LEU A 35 -22.28 7.44 5.75
CA LEU A 35 -23.05 6.31 5.24
C LEU A 35 -24.53 6.50 5.59
N HIS A 36 -25.29 6.92 4.60
CA HIS A 36 -26.74 7.10 4.71
C HIS A 36 -27.49 5.76 4.63
N GLY A 37 -28.75 5.74 5.06
CA GLY A 37 -29.64 4.57 4.91
C GLY A 37 -29.42 3.42 5.91
N GLN A 38 -28.66 3.65 6.98
CA GLN A 38 -28.41 2.61 7.99
C GLN A 38 -29.62 2.32 8.91
N ASN A 39 -30.63 3.21 8.94
CA ASN A 39 -31.88 3.08 9.72
C ASN A 39 -31.70 2.60 11.17
N LYS A 40 -30.55 2.93 11.80
CA LYS A 40 -30.26 2.52 13.17
C LYS A 40 -31.09 3.37 14.13
N LYS A 41 -31.69 2.72 15.13
CA LYS A 41 -32.38 3.39 16.24
C LYS A 41 -31.51 3.32 17.50
N GLY A 42 -31.47 4.41 18.25
CA GLY A 42 -30.85 4.46 19.57
C GLY A 42 -31.66 3.65 20.59
N LYS A 43 -31.13 3.55 21.82
CA LYS A 43 -31.83 2.84 22.92
C LYS A 43 -33.22 3.42 23.20
N ASP A 44 -33.39 4.72 22.95
CA ASP A 44 -34.64 5.45 23.16
C ASP A 44 -35.57 5.39 21.93
N GLY A 45 -35.28 4.55 20.94
CA GLY A 45 -36.07 4.37 19.72
C GLY A 45 -35.90 5.47 18.65
N ALA A 46 -35.20 6.56 18.97
CA ALA A 46 -34.90 7.65 18.04
C ALA A 46 -33.95 7.22 16.92
N THR A 47 -34.16 7.73 15.70
CA THR A 47 -33.28 7.45 14.55
C THR A 47 -31.91 8.10 14.74
N LEU A 48 -30.84 7.33 14.57
CA LEU A 48 -29.48 7.81 14.65
C LEU A 48 -29.06 8.52 13.37
N SER A 49 -28.26 9.58 13.50
CA SER A 49 -27.67 10.29 12.38
C SER A 49 -26.68 9.40 11.61
N PRO A 50 -26.50 9.63 10.28
CA PRO A 50 -25.49 8.95 9.49
C PRO A 50 -24.11 9.02 10.15
N GLN A 51 -23.38 7.91 10.14
CA GLN A 51 -22.03 7.82 10.70
C GLN A 51 -21.00 7.80 9.58
N LEU A 52 -19.77 8.22 9.88
CA LEU A 52 -18.68 8.11 8.93
C LEU A 52 -18.33 6.64 8.69
N ALA A 53 -18.14 6.28 7.43
CA ALA A 53 -17.61 5.00 6.99
C ALA A 53 -16.45 5.22 6.01
N LEU A 54 -15.54 4.26 5.95
CA LEU A 54 -14.43 4.28 5.01
C LEU A 54 -14.87 3.72 3.65
N PHE A 55 -14.73 4.54 2.62
CA PHE A 55 -14.86 4.11 1.23
C PHE A 55 -13.45 4.09 0.64
N ALA A 56 -12.93 2.90 0.34
CA ALA A 56 -11.54 2.72 -0.06
C ALA A 56 -11.35 1.61 -1.09
N VAL A 57 -10.26 1.72 -1.85
CA VAL A 57 -9.71 0.64 -2.67
C VAL A 57 -8.60 -0.02 -1.85
N ALA A 58 -8.62 -1.34 -1.79
CA ALA A 58 -7.59 -2.14 -1.13
C ALA A 58 -6.75 -2.84 -2.20
N THR A 59 -5.46 -2.51 -2.26
CA THR A 59 -4.52 -3.11 -3.21
C THR A 59 -3.46 -3.94 -2.47
N PRO A 60 -3.19 -5.20 -2.86
CA PRO A 60 -2.11 -5.98 -2.28
C PRO A 60 -0.76 -5.24 -2.37
N LEU A 61 -0.02 -5.19 -1.27
CA LEU A 61 1.39 -4.78 -1.26
C LEU A 61 2.24 -6.00 -1.60
N GLN A 62 2.15 -6.43 -2.85
CA GLN A 62 3.05 -7.46 -3.37
C GLN A 62 4.18 -6.76 -4.13
N PRO A 63 5.45 -7.13 -3.88
CA PRO A 63 6.52 -6.81 -4.80
C PRO A 63 6.10 -7.24 -6.21
N PRO A 64 6.39 -6.46 -7.26
CA PRO A 64 6.06 -6.85 -8.62
C PRO A 64 6.64 -8.23 -8.91
N SER A 65 5.83 -9.09 -9.52
CA SER A 65 6.27 -10.46 -9.79
C SER A 65 7.45 -10.48 -10.77
N ILE A 66 8.27 -11.54 -10.75
CA ILE A 66 9.38 -11.68 -11.71
C ILE A 66 8.91 -11.59 -13.16
N LEU A 67 7.70 -12.09 -13.45
CA LEU A 67 7.07 -11.99 -14.76
C LEU A 67 6.71 -10.54 -15.07
N GLU A 68 6.06 -9.82 -14.16
CA GLU A 68 5.77 -8.40 -14.35
C GLU A 68 7.04 -7.56 -14.53
N ILE A 69 8.12 -7.85 -13.80
CA ILE A 69 9.40 -7.14 -13.96
C ILE A 69 9.97 -7.38 -15.35
N ARG A 70 9.91 -8.63 -15.86
CA ARG A 70 10.43 -8.98 -17.19
C ARG A 70 9.56 -8.42 -18.32
N THR A 71 8.25 -8.37 -18.12
CA THR A 71 7.31 -7.89 -19.16
C THR A 71 7.16 -6.38 -19.13
N LYS A 72 7.17 -5.76 -17.93
CA LYS A 72 7.13 -4.31 -17.73
C LYS A 72 8.56 -3.82 -17.51
N ASN A 73 9.34 -3.77 -18.59
CA ASN A 73 10.72 -3.26 -18.69
C ASN A 73 10.91 -1.79 -18.24
N PHE A 74 10.06 -1.23 -17.37
CA PHE A 74 10.11 0.14 -16.85
C PHE A 74 10.75 0.24 -15.46
N ILE A 75 10.84 -0.84 -14.69
CA ILE A 75 11.38 -0.83 -13.32
C ILE A 75 12.88 -1.16 -13.33
N PHE A 76 13.66 -0.52 -12.46
CA PHE A 76 15.03 -0.94 -12.08
C PHE A 76 15.03 -1.28 -10.58
N ARG A 77 16.05 -2.02 -10.12
CA ARG A 77 16.12 -2.48 -8.72
C ARG A 77 17.38 -2.02 -8.03
N THR A 78 17.23 -1.60 -6.79
CA THR A 78 18.31 -1.31 -5.85
C THR A 78 18.23 -2.25 -4.64
N LYS A 79 19.36 -2.47 -3.98
CA LYS A 79 19.47 -3.28 -2.77
C LYS A 79 19.95 -2.40 -1.63
N HIS A 80 19.29 -2.48 -0.47
CA HIS A 80 19.62 -1.65 0.68
C HIS A 80 19.70 -2.47 1.96
N LYS A 81 20.46 -1.97 2.95
CA LYS A 81 20.34 -2.37 4.35
C LYS A 81 19.00 -1.88 4.93
N LEU A 82 18.66 -2.33 6.14
CA LEU A 82 17.44 -1.90 6.85
C LEU A 82 17.43 -0.41 7.22
N ASP A 83 18.61 0.21 7.29
CA ASP A 83 18.80 1.66 7.47
C ASP A 83 18.72 2.44 6.16
N PHE A 84 18.32 1.79 5.06
CA PHE A 84 18.28 2.31 3.70
C PHE A 84 19.64 2.60 3.06
N THR A 85 20.77 2.26 3.69
CA THR A 85 22.08 2.36 3.06
C THR A 85 22.12 1.50 1.79
N PRO A 86 22.37 2.09 0.61
CA PRO A 86 22.48 1.34 -0.63
C PRO A 86 23.66 0.35 -0.59
N THR A 87 23.46 -0.82 -1.20
CA THR A 87 24.42 -1.92 -1.25
C THR A 87 24.56 -2.52 -2.65
N GLY A 88 23.81 -2.00 -3.62
CA GLY A 88 23.91 -2.44 -5.01
C GLY A 88 22.72 -2.01 -5.86
N CYS A 89 22.86 -2.18 -7.17
CA CYS A 89 21.83 -1.87 -8.16
C CYS A 89 21.96 -2.79 -9.39
N ASP A 90 20.84 -3.12 -10.03
CA ASP A 90 20.87 -3.90 -11.27
C ASP A 90 21.42 -3.12 -12.47
N ALA A 91 21.79 -3.82 -13.55
CA ALA A 91 22.42 -3.21 -14.72
C ALA A 91 21.59 -2.07 -15.32
N LYS A 92 20.27 -2.20 -15.28
CA LYS A 92 19.37 -1.16 -15.77
C LYS A 92 19.38 0.07 -14.87
N GLY A 93 19.36 -0.10 -13.56
CA GLY A 93 19.45 1.02 -12.64
C GLY A 93 20.80 1.72 -12.70
N LYS A 94 21.92 1.00 -12.98
CA LYS A 94 23.20 1.63 -13.30
C LYS A 94 23.10 2.58 -14.51
N ILE A 95 22.42 2.14 -15.58
CA ILE A 95 22.19 2.96 -16.78
C ILE A 95 21.27 4.17 -16.47
N VAL A 96 20.18 3.95 -15.74
CA VAL A 96 19.16 4.98 -15.47
C VAL A 96 19.64 6.02 -14.46
N LEU A 97 20.34 5.59 -13.41
CA LEU A 97 20.82 6.46 -12.34
C LEU A 97 22.16 7.13 -12.69
N GLY A 98 22.95 6.53 -13.58
CA GLY A 98 24.25 7.05 -14.00
C GLY A 98 25.37 6.85 -12.97
N TYR A 99 25.14 6.07 -11.91
CA TYR A 99 26.14 5.76 -10.89
C TYR A 99 26.73 4.36 -11.10
N THR A 100 28.04 4.25 -10.89
CA THR A 100 28.70 2.98 -10.64
C THR A 100 28.27 2.41 -9.29
N GLU A 101 28.46 1.11 -9.11
CA GLU A 101 28.12 0.46 -7.84
C GLU A 101 28.98 0.96 -6.67
N ALA A 102 30.24 1.31 -6.94
CA ALA A 102 31.11 1.91 -5.93
C ALA A 102 30.61 3.28 -5.47
N GLU A 103 30.18 4.13 -6.41
CA GLU A 103 29.61 5.46 -6.09
C GLU A 103 28.29 5.36 -5.35
N LEU A 104 27.49 4.34 -5.66
CA LEU A 104 26.19 4.13 -5.02
C LEU A 104 26.33 3.55 -3.60
N CYS A 105 27.35 2.75 -3.32
CA CYS A 105 27.49 1.98 -2.06
C CYS A 105 28.42 2.62 -1.02
N MET A 106 28.80 3.90 -1.21
CA MET A 106 29.64 4.64 -0.25
C MET A 106 28.92 4.91 1.08
#